data_AF-A0A7K6PUN5-F1
#
_entry.id   AF-A0A7K6PUN5-F1
#
_cell.length_a   1.000
_cell.length_b   1.000
_cell.length_c   1.000
_cell.angle_alpha   90.00
_cell.angle_beta   90.00
_cell.angle_gamma   90.00
#
_symmetry.space_group_name_H-M   'P 1'
#
loop_
_entity.id
_entity.type
_entity.pdbx_description
1 polymer ?
#
loop_
_entity_poly.entity_id
_entity_poly.type
_entity_poly.pdbx_seq_one_letter_code
_entity_poly.pdbx_strand_id
1 'polypeptide(L)'
;MGFVLSKAMNDSLKGQQEFMRLQLERQLVMQNLMRERQAAMQIAWTREFLKYFGTFFGLSAVLLTAGAIKRKNPAVLLPIFPLSFIFSYQYDMGYGTMLQRIKG
;
A
#
# COMPACT_ATOMS: atom_id res chain seq x y z
N MET A 1 -59.39 -4.33 13.08
CA MET A 1 -58.19 -3.48 13.30
C MET A 1 -56.85 -4.20 13.14
N GLY A 2 -56.78 -5.46 12.67
CA GLY A 2 -55.49 -6.17 12.46
C GLY A 2 -54.78 -5.85 11.13
N PHE A 3 -55.53 -5.51 10.07
CA PHE A 3 -54.97 -5.24 8.74
C PHE A 3 -54.15 -3.93 8.69
N VAL A 4 -54.60 -2.90 9.40
CA VAL A 4 -53.90 -1.60 9.48
C VAL A 4 -52.60 -1.72 10.29
N LEU A 5 -52.62 -2.50 11.37
CA LEU A 5 -51.44 -2.79 12.19
C LEU A 5 -50.41 -3.63 11.42
N SER A 6 -50.86 -4.66 10.69
CA SER A 6 -49.99 -5.49 9.84
C SER A 6 -49.38 -4.67 8.69
N LYS A 7 -50.13 -3.74 8.09
CA LYS A 7 -49.62 -2.85 7.05
C LYS A 7 -48.56 -1.87 7.60
N ALA A 8 -48.82 -1.26 8.75
CA ALA A 8 -47.85 -0.37 9.41
C ALA A 8 -46.58 -1.11 9.88
N MET A 9 -46.71 -2.35 10.38
CA MET A 9 -45.55 -3.20 10.69
C MET A 9 -44.77 -3.56 9.43
N ASN A 10 -45.43 -3.91 8.34
CA ASN A 10 -44.76 -4.28 7.09
C ASN A 10 -44.06 -3.08 6.43
N ASP A 11 -44.65 -1.89 6.50
CA ASP A 11 -44.02 -0.66 6.02
C ASP A 11 -42.82 -0.25 6.90
N SER A 12 -42.90 -0.47 8.22
CA SER A 12 -41.77 -0.25 9.13
C SER A 12 -40.65 -1.27 8.91
N LEU A 13 -40.98 -2.55 8.67
CA LEU A 13 -40.01 -3.60 8.33
C LEU A 13 -39.34 -3.34 6.98
N LYS A 14 -40.08 -2.86 5.97
CA LYS A 14 -39.51 -2.41 4.70
C LYS A 14 -38.58 -1.22 4.90
N GLY A 15 -38.99 -0.20 5.68
CA GLY A 15 -38.12 0.93 6.01
C GLY A 15 -36.85 0.50 6.75
N GLN A 16 -36.95 -0.48 7.64
CA GLN A 16 -35.81 -1.05 8.37
C GLN A 16 -34.90 -1.87 7.46
N GLN A 17 -35.46 -2.64 6.52
CA GLN A 17 -34.71 -3.38 5.50
C GLN A 17 -33.98 -2.44 4.54
N GLU A 18 -34.63 -1.39 4.06
CA GLU A 18 -34.01 -0.36 3.22
C GLU A 18 -32.90 0.37 3.97
N PHE A 19 -33.08 0.69 5.25
CA PHE A 19 -32.04 1.28 6.09
C PHE A 19 -30.84 0.34 6.31
N MET A 20 -31.09 -0.96 6.55
CA MET A 20 -30.02 -1.96 6.64
C MET A 20 -29.28 -2.13 5.31
N ARG A 21 -30.00 -2.12 4.18
CA ARG A 21 -29.41 -2.20 2.85
C ARG A 21 -28.52 -0.99 2.54
N LEU A 22 -28.99 0.22 2.84
CA LEU A 22 -28.22 1.45 2.70
C LEU A 22 -26.97 1.48 3.58
N GLN A 23 -27.05 0.95 4.80
CA GLN A 23 -25.88 0.82 5.67
C GLN A 23 -24.84 -0.17 5.12
N LEU A 24 -25.29 -1.34 4.63
CA LEU A 24 -24.41 -2.34 4.04
C LEU A 24 -23.72 -1.82 2.78
N GLU A 25 -24.45 -1.11 1.91
CA GLU A 25 -23.91 -0.52 0.69
C GLU A 25 -22.84 0.54 1.01
N ARG A 26 -23.09 1.42 1.99
CA ARG A 26 -22.09 2.39 2.45
C ARG A 26 -20.85 1.70 3.04
N GLN A 27 -21.01 0.62 3.81
CA GLN A 27 -19.87 -0.12 4.37
C GLN A 27 -19.04 -0.79 3.29
N LEU A 28 -19.67 -1.36 2.25
CA LEU A 28 -18.97 -1.92 1.08
C LEU A 28 -18.16 -0.87 0.33
N VAL A 29 -18.77 0.29 0.06
CA VAL A 29 -18.08 1.41 -0.59
C VAL A 29 -16.91 1.90 0.25
N MET A 30 -17.10 2.07 1.56
CA MET A 30 -16.00 2.45 2.46
C MET A 30 -14.87 1.43 2.50
N GLN A 31 -15.17 0.12 2.49
CA GLN A 31 -14.14 -0.92 2.43
C GLN A 31 -13.33 -0.85 1.14
N ASN A 32 -13.99 -0.67 -0.01
CA ASN A 32 -13.32 -0.54 -1.30
C ASN A 32 -12.42 0.71 -1.33
N LEU A 33 -12.93 1.85 -0.88
CA LEU A 33 -12.15 3.08 -0.78
C LEU A 33 -10.95 2.95 0.16
N MET A 34 -11.12 2.28 1.31
CA MET A 34 -10.03 2.04 2.25
C MET A 34 -8.97 1.12 1.64
N ARG A 35 -9.37 0.10 0.88
CA ARG A 35 -8.44 -0.79 0.17
C ARG A 35 -7.65 -0.04 -0.91
N GLU A 36 -8.33 0.78 -1.72
CA GLU A 36 -7.68 1.62 -2.73
C GLU A 36 -6.72 2.63 -2.10
N ARG A 37 -7.12 3.27 -1.00
CA ARG A 37 -6.27 4.20 -0.24
C ARG A 37 -5.06 3.52 0.38
N GLN A 38 -5.23 2.31 0.93
CA GLN A 38 -4.10 1.54 1.46
C GLN A 38 -3.11 1.18 0.36
N ALA A 39 -3.59 0.79 -0.82
CA ALA A 39 -2.72 0.52 -1.98
C ALA A 39 -1.99 1.79 -2.45
N ALA A 40 -2.70 2.92 -2.56
CA ALA A 40 -2.11 4.20 -2.92
C ALA A 40 -1.06 4.68 -1.89
N MET A 41 -1.32 4.49 -0.60
CA MET A 41 -0.39 4.80 0.49
C MET A 41 0.87 3.94 0.44
N GLN A 42 0.74 2.62 0.17
CA GLN A 42 1.90 1.75 0.02
C GLN A 42 2.80 2.23 -1.13
N ILE A 43 2.22 2.63 -2.27
CA ILE A 43 2.98 3.17 -3.40
C ILE A 43 3.66 4.50 -3.05
N ALA A 44 2.93 5.42 -2.41
CA ALA A 44 3.48 6.71 -2.00
C ALA A 44 4.67 6.52 -1.04
N TRP A 45 4.51 5.62 -0.06
CA TRP A 45 5.56 5.27 0.90
C TRP A 45 6.79 4.68 0.20
N THR A 46 6.60 3.75 -0.75
CA THR A 46 7.71 3.18 -1.52
C THR A 46 8.46 4.24 -2.34
N ARG A 47 7.73 5.22 -2.91
CA ARG A 47 8.37 6.35 -3.64
C ARG A 47 9.21 7.23 -2.73
N GLU A 48 8.74 7.54 -1.52
CA GLU A 48 9.52 8.28 -0.54
C GLU A 48 10.72 7.47 -0.05
N PHE A 49 10.54 6.18 0.21
CA PHE A 49 11.62 5.28 0.58
C PHE A 49 12.73 5.28 -0.48
N LEU A 50 12.40 5.15 -1.76
CA LEU A 50 13.39 5.18 -2.84
C LEU A 50 14.18 6.49 -2.92
N LYS A 51 13.56 7.64 -2.62
CA LYS A 51 14.26 8.93 -2.61
C LYS A 51 15.33 8.99 -1.52
N TYR A 52 14.97 8.65 -0.29
CA TYR A 52 15.90 8.72 0.85
C TYR A 52 16.89 7.55 0.88
N PHE A 53 16.44 6.35 0.53
CA PHE A 53 17.29 5.17 0.46
C PHE A 53 18.24 5.24 -0.74
N GLY A 54 17.82 5.83 -1.86
CA GLY A 54 18.68 6.05 -3.02
C GLY A 54 19.87 6.96 -2.72
N THR A 55 19.64 8.08 -2.00
CA THR A 55 20.74 8.96 -1.57
C THR A 55 21.65 8.28 -0.54
N PHE A 56 21.07 7.56 0.42
CA PHE A 56 21.82 6.77 1.39
C PHE A 56 22.66 5.66 0.73
N PHE A 57 22.09 4.92 -0.22
CA PHE A 57 22.77 3.87 -0.97
C PHE A 57 23.88 4.45 -1.82
N GLY A 58 23.66 5.58 -2.49
CA GLY A 58 24.70 6.28 -3.25
C GLY A 58 25.87 6.72 -2.38
N LEU A 59 25.60 7.36 -1.24
CA LEU A 59 26.64 7.76 -0.28
C LEU A 59 27.38 6.54 0.28
N SER A 60 26.64 5.51 0.67
CA SER A 60 27.19 4.28 1.22
C SER A 60 28.04 3.54 0.20
N ALA A 61 27.62 3.47 -1.07
CA ALA A 61 28.39 2.88 -2.15
C ALA A 61 29.73 3.61 -2.32
N VAL A 62 29.74 4.95 -2.38
CA VAL A 62 30.97 5.74 -2.49
C VAL A 62 31.89 5.53 -1.29
N LEU A 63 31.35 5.59 -0.07
CA LEU A 63 32.13 5.40 1.16
C LEU A 63 32.72 3.98 1.27
N LEU A 64 31.94 2.96 0.95
CA LEU A 64 32.38 1.56 0.99
C LEU A 64 33.39 1.25 -0.14
N THR A 65 33.22 1.81 -1.33
CA THR A 65 34.21 1.69 -2.42
C THR A 65 35.52 2.36 -2.04
N ALA A 66 35.50 3.58 -1.51
CA ALA A 66 36.70 4.25 -1.02
C ALA A 66 37.36 3.47 0.14
N GLY A 67 36.55 2.92 1.05
CA GLY A 67 37.01 2.06 2.15
C GLY A 67 37.65 0.76 1.68
N ALA A 68 37.07 0.11 0.66
CA ALA A 68 37.58 -1.12 0.07
C ALA A 68 38.94 -0.91 -0.60
N ILE A 69 39.12 0.21 -1.32
CA ILE A 69 40.40 0.59 -1.93
C ILE A 69 41.44 0.86 -0.85
N LYS A 70 41.10 1.66 0.17
CA LYS A 70 42.04 2.01 1.26
C LYS A 70 42.48 0.81 2.10
N ARG A 71 41.57 -0.13 2.36
CA ARG A 71 41.87 -1.36 3.13
C ARG A 71 42.36 -2.53 2.27
N LYS A 72 42.38 -2.39 0.93
CA LYS A 72 42.64 -3.47 -0.04
C LYS A 72 41.82 -4.74 0.23
N ASN A 73 40.64 -4.59 0.83
CA ASN A 73 39.80 -5.71 1.22
C ASN A 73 38.43 -5.59 0.54
N PRO A 74 38.13 -6.45 -0.46
CA PRO A 74 36.85 -6.42 -1.17
C PRO A 74 35.67 -6.85 -0.29
N ALA A 75 35.90 -7.50 0.86
CA ALA A 75 34.85 -7.87 1.80
C ALA A 75 34.11 -6.64 2.39
N VAL A 76 34.68 -5.43 2.29
CA VAL A 76 34.00 -4.19 2.70
C VAL A 76 32.79 -3.88 1.79
N LEU A 77 32.72 -4.48 0.59
CA LEU A 77 31.60 -4.33 -0.34
C LEU A 77 30.46 -5.35 -0.09
N LEU A 78 30.65 -6.35 0.78
CA LEU A 78 29.61 -7.32 1.13
C LEU A 78 28.25 -6.71 1.45
N PRO A 79 28.14 -5.64 2.26
CA PRO A 79 26.83 -5.04 2.58
C PRO A 79 26.13 -4.40 1.37
N ILE A 80 26.83 -4.13 0.26
CA ILE A 80 26.21 -3.59 -0.95
C ILE A 80 25.28 -4.61 -1.60
N PHE A 81 25.58 -5.91 -1.51
CA PHE A 81 24.72 -6.98 -2.06
C PHE A 81 23.30 -6.98 -1.46
N PRO A 82 23.11 -7.16 -0.14
CA PRO A 82 21.77 -7.14 0.44
C PRO A 82 21.09 -5.77 0.28
N LEU A 83 21.84 -4.66 0.35
CA LEU A 83 21.28 -3.33 0.13
C LEU A 83 20.76 -3.13 -1.31
N SER A 84 21.49 -3.65 -2.31
CA SER A 84 21.08 -3.60 -3.72
C SER A 84 19.84 -4.45 -4.01
N PHE A 85 19.69 -5.58 -3.31
CA PHE A 85 18.51 -6.44 -3.41
C PHE A 85 17.25 -5.72 -2.88
N ILE A 86 17.37 -5.09 -1.70
CA ILE A 86 16.28 -4.29 -1.11
C ILE A 86 15.92 -3.11 -2.02
N PHE A 87 16.93 -2.41 -2.57
CA PHE A 87 16.70 -1.30 -3.49
C PHE A 87 15.94 -1.73 -4.74
N SER A 88 16.36 -2.84 -5.37
CA SER A 88 15.71 -3.37 -6.58
C SER A 88 14.27 -3.81 -6.32
N TYR A 89 14.02 -4.45 -5.18
CA TYR A 89 12.67 -4.85 -4.75
C TYR A 89 11.75 -3.63 -4.54
N GLN A 90 12.22 -2.62 -3.82
CA GLN A 90 11.47 -1.39 -3.59
C GLN A 90 11.25 -0.60 -4.89
N TYR A 91 12.21 -0.67 -5.82
CA TYR A 91 12.09 -0.04 -7.13
C TYR A 91 10.96 -0.66 -7.95
N ASP A 92 10.87 -1.99 -7.99
CA ASP A 92 9.78 -2.70 -8.66
C ASP A 92 8.42 -2.46 -7.98
N MET A 93 8.37 -2.36 -6.65
CA MET A 93 7.14 -1.99 -5.94
C MET A 93 6.66 -0.56 -6.21
N GLY A 94 7.58 0.42 -6.32
CA GLY A 94 7.24 1.84 -6.46
C GLY A 94 7.00 2.31 -7.89
N TYR A 95 7.68 1.69 -8.86
CA TYR A 95 7.66 2.07 -10.29
C TYR A 95 7.32 0.91 -11.24
N GLY A 96 7.36 -0.33 -10.77
CA GLY A 96 7.13 -1.52 -11.58
C GLY A 96 5.67 -1.96 -11.65
N THR A 97 5.49 -3.24 -12.00
CA THR A 97 4.23 -3.85 -12.49
C THR A 97 3.04 -3.81 -11.52
N MET A 98 3.26 -3.49 -10.25
CA MET A 98 2.20 -3.34 -9.24
C MET A 98 1.27 -2.14 -9.53
N LEU A 99 1.80 -1.04 -10.07
CA LEU A 99 1.00 0.13 -10.49
C LEU A 99 0.07 -0.20 -11.67
N GLN A 100 0.48 -1.12 -12.54
CA GLN A 100 -0.34 -1.60 -13.66
C GLN A 100 -1.48 -2.49 -13.18
N ARG A 101 -1.33 -3.22 -12.06
CA ARG A 101 -2.38 -4.08 -11.49
C ARG A 101 -3.50 -3.30 -10.77
N ILE A 102 -3.22 -2.10 -10.27
CA ILE A 102 -4.25 -1.24 -9.64
C ILE A 102 -5.11 -0.51 -10.68
N LYS A 103 -4.62 -0.38 -11.91
CA LYS A 103 -5.35 0.21 -13.04
C LYS A 103 -6.22 -0.79 -13.82
N GLY A 104 -6.17 -2.07 -13.46
CA GLY A 104 -6.98 -3.14 -14.05
C GLY A 104 -8.40 -3.15 -13.51
#